data_AF-A0A4R5MKY9-F1
#
_entry.id   AF-A0A4R5MKY9-F1
#
_cell.length_a   1.000
_cell.length_b   1.000
_cell.length_c   1.000
_cell.angle_alpha   90.00
_cell.angle_beta   90.00
_cell.angle_gamma   90.00
#
_symmetry.space_group_name_H-M   'P 1'
#
loop_
_entity.id
_entity.type
_entity.pdbx_description
1 polymer ?
#
loop_
_entity_poly.entity_id
_entity_poly.type
_entity_poly.pdbx_seq_one_letter_code
_entity_poly.pdbx_strand_id
1 'polypeptide(L)' 'MLASVKGYYEKGKITLREKAPVESKTEVVVTFLTDSPLEVFKRIPGALKGKYLSLMILMSHWRI' A
#
# COMPACT_ATOMS: atom_id res chain seq x y z
N MET A 1 13.14 3.00 25.90
CA MET A 1 12.86 1.56 26.11
C MET A 1 11.92 1.13 25.00
N LEU A 2 12.22 0.02 24.30
CA LEU A 2 11.31 -0.54 23.29
C LEU A 2 10.45 -1.61 23.98
N ALA A 3 9.14 -1.52 23.82
CA ALA A 3 8.20 -2.47 24.40
C ALA A 3 7.36 -3.09 23.27
N SER A 4 7.31 -4.42 23.24
CA SER A 4 6.49 -5.16 22.28
C SER A 4 5.24 -5.67 23.01
N VAL A 5 4.07 -5.19 22.62
CA VAL A 5 2.79 -5.57 23.22
C VAL A 5 2.02 -6.46 22.26
N LYS A 6 1.52 -7.59 22.75
CA LYS A 6 0.72 -8.51 21.92
C LYS A 6 -0.73 -8.02 21.82
N GLY A 7 -1.33 -8.23 20.66
CA GLY A 7 -2.71 -7.85 20.39
C GLY A 7 -3.29 -8.64 19.24
N TYR A 8 -4.54 -8.33 18.92
CA TYR A 8 -5.24 -8.86 17.76
C TYR A 8 -5.63 -7.72 16.83
N TYR A 9 -5.58 -8.01 15.54
CA TYR A 9 -6.14 -7.14 14.51
C TYR A 9 -7.46 -7.74 14.02
N GLU A 10 -8.53 -6.95 14.04
CA GLU A 10 -9.83 -7.32 13.49
C GLU A 10 -10.46 -6.13 12.77
N LYS A 11 -10.75 -6.29 11.47
CA LYS A 11 -11.51 -5.31 10.64
C LYS A 11 -11.00 -3.86 10.75
N GLY A 12 -9.68 -3.65 10.74
CA GLY A 12 -9.09 -2.30 10.82
C GLY A 12 -8.84 -1.80 12.24
N LYS A 13 -9.22 -2.56 13.28
CA LYS A 13 -9.00 -2.22 14.68
C LYS A 13 -7.95 -3.12 15.31
N ILE A 14 -7.01 -2.54 16.04
CA ILE A 14 -6.01 -3.26 16.84
C ILE A 14 -6.45 -3.20 18.29
N THR A 15 -6.58 -4.37 18.92
CA THR A 15 -6.90 -4.51 20.35
C THR A 15 -5.71 -5.14 21.05
N LEU A 16 -5.10 -4.40 21.97
CA LEU A 16 -4.00 -4.90 22.80
C LEU A 16 -4.56 -5.84 23.87
N ARG A 17 -3.89 -6.97 24.12
CA ARG A 17 -4.28 -7.90 25.20
C ARG A 17 -3.86 -7.37 26.58
N GLU A 18 -2.84 -6.53 26.61
CA GLU A 18 -2.17 -6.09 27.82
C GLU A 18 -2.10 -4.57 27.84
N LYS A 19 -2.03 -3.99 29.04
CA LYS A 19 -1.81 -2.55 29.18
C LYS A 19 -0.40 -2.23 28.67
N ALA A 20 -0.30 -1.40 27.64
CA ALA A 20 0.98 -0.96 27.16
C ALA A 20 1.71 -0.16 28.25
N PRO A 21 3.04 -0.33 28.43
CA PRO A 21 3.83 0.38 29.43
C PRO A 21 4.15 1.81 28.97
N VAL A 22 3.14 2.50 28.42
CA VAL A 22 3.20 3.90 28.00
C VAL A 22 2.02 4.64 28.60
N GLU A 23 2.31 5.72 29.31
CA GLU A 23 1.30 6.49 30.04
C GLU A 23 0.76 7.66 29.22
N SER A 24 1.46 8.05 28.15
CA SER A 24 1.16 9.20 27.31
C SER A 24 1.01 8.83 25.83
N LYS A 25 0.42 9.74 25.05
CA LYS A 25 0.24 9.60 23.61
C LYS A 25 1.59 9.37 22.94
N THR A 26 1.76 8.21 22.32
CA THR A 26 3.01 7.77 21.71
C THR A 26 2.76 7.28 20.30
N GLU A 27 3.64 7.62 19.36
CA GLU A 27 3.60 7.11 18.00
C GLU A 27 4.02 5.64 17.97
N VAL A 28 3.29 4.82 17.20
CA VAL A 28 3.56 3.38 17.08
C VAL A 28 3.56 2.98 15.61
N VAL A 29 4.49 2.10 15.25
CA VAL A 29 4.56 1.49 13.92
C VAL A 29 4.04 0.07 14.02
N VAL A 30 3.07 -0.28 13.17
CA VAL A 30 2.49 -1.62 13.11
C VAL A 30 2.96 -2.28 11.82
N THR A 31 3.65 -3.41 11.97
CA THR A 31 4.13 -4.20 10.84
C THR A 31 3.30 -5.46 10.72
N PHE A 32 2.68 -5.66 9.57
CA PHE A 32 1.97 -6.89 9.24
C PHE A 32 2.88 -7.76 8.39
N LEU A 33 3.10 -9.00 8.85
CA LEU A 33 3.73 -10.03 8.04
C LEU A 33 2.62 -10.67 7.19
N THR A 34 2.69 -10.47 5.89
CA THR A 34 1.75 -11.06 4.92
C THR A 34 2.54 -11.92 3.94
N ASP A 35 2.04 -13.12 3.66
CA ASP A 35 2.66 -14.04 2.71
C ASP A 35 2.36 -13.64 1.25
N SER A 36 1.32 -12.82 1.03
CA SER A 36 0.99 -12.26 -0.28
C SER A 36 1.53 -10.84 -0.41
N PRO A 37 2.25 -10.52 -1.50
CA PRO A 37 2.58 -9.14 -1.80
C PRO A 37 1.28 -8.36 -1.96
N LEU A 38 1.19 -7.19 -1.32
CA LEU A 38 0.12 -6.23 -1.62
C LEU A 38 0.13 -6.02 -3.13
N GLU A 39 -1.00 -6.21 -3.80
CA GLU A 39 -1.11 -5.94 -5.23
C GLU A 39 -0.81 -4.46 -5.46
N VAL A 40 0.45 -4.17 -5.78
CA VAL A 40 0.87 -2.85 -6.21
C VAL A 40 0.22 -2.67 -7.57
N PHE A 41 -0.95 -2.05 -7.59
CA PHE A 41 -1.59 -1.62 -8.83
C PHE A 41 -0.60 -0.68 -9.52
N LYS A 42 0.12 -1.22 -10.50
CA LYS A 42 1.00 -0.46 -11.37
C LYS A 42 0.10 0.55 -12.05
N ARG A 43 0.19 1.83 -11.67
CA ARG A 43 -0.51 2.91 -12.37
C ARG A 43 -0.09 2.82 -13.82
N ILE A 44 -0.99 2.37 -14.69
CA ILE A 44 -0.76 2.37 -16.14
C ILE A 44 -0.73 3.85 -16.54
N PRO A 45 0.43 4.41 -16.95
CA PRO A 45 0.45 5.75 -17.51
C PRO A 45 -0.28 5.66 -18.85
N GLY A 46 -1.42 6.37 -18.97
CA GLY A 46 -2.22 6.37 -20.20
C GLY A 46 -3.69 6.00 -20.05
N ALA A 47 -4.18 5.67 -18.85
CA ALA A 47 -5.61 5.42 -18.62
C ALA A 47 -6.50 6.69 -18.59
N LEU A 48 -5.99 7.84 -19.08
CA LEU A 48 -6.83 8.99 -19.41
C LEU A 48 -7.50 8.72 -20.76
N LYS A 49 -8.69 8.12 -20.66
CA LYS A 49 -9.65 7.91 -21.75
C LYS A 49 -10.09 9.28 -22.30
N GLY A 50 -9.27 9.88 -23.14
CA GLY A 50 -9.42 11.28 -23.58
C GLY A 50 -8.82 11.53 -24.96
N LYS A 51 -9.45 10.97 -25.99
CA LYS A 51 -9.63 11.53 -27.35
C LYS A 51 -8.40 11.93 -28.21
N TYR A 52 -7.14 11.86 -27.77
CA TYR A 52 -6.00 12.36 -28.57
C TYR A 52 -4.68 11.56 -28.49
N LEU A 53 -4.71 10.24 -28.57
CA LEU A 53 -3.48 9.45 -28.78
C LEU A 53 -3.67 8.40 -29.89
N SER A 54 -4.25 8.84 -31.02
CA SER A 54 -4.30 8.09 -32.27
C SER A 54 -3.09 8.36 -33.18
N LEU A 55 -2.10 9.16 -32.76
CA LEU A 55 -0.99 9.55 -33.65
C LEU A 55 0.35 8.86 -33.36
N MET A 56 0.54 8.29 -32.17
CA MET A 56 1.87 7.81 -31.76
C MET A 56 2.11 6.32 -32.07
N ILE A 57 1.07 5.57 -32.44
CA ILE A 57 1.20 4.15 -32.81
C ILE A 57 1.45 3.98 -34.32
N LEU A 58 1.08 4.97 -35.14
CA LEU A 58 1.20 4.86 -36.61
C LEU A 58 2.64 5.04 -37.13
N MET A 59 3.53 5.66 -36.36
CA MET A 59 4.91 5.93 -36.82
C MET A 59 5.90 4.77 -36.55
N SER A 60 5.49 3.75 -35.79
CA SER A 60 6.38 2.62 -35.46
C SER A 60 6.34 1.48 -36.48
N HIS A 61 5.55 1.60 -37.57
CA HIS A 61 5.41 0.55 -38.59
C HIS A 61 5.98 0.91 -39.97
N TRP A 62 6.70 2.04 -40.12
CA TRP A 62 7.36 2.44 -41.38
C TRP A 62 8.88 2.20 -41.40
N ARG A 63 9.43 1.43 -40.45
CA ARG A 63 10.86 1.09 -40.43
C ARG A 63 11.08 -0.40 -40.18
N ILE A 64 10.50 -1.23 -41.03
CA ILE A 64 11.03 -2.56 -41.40
C ILE A 64 10.80 -2.72 -42.90
#